data_AF-A0A1H7WDC8-F1
#
_entry.id   AF-A0A1H7WDC8-F1
#
_cell.length_a   1.000
_cell.length_b   1.000
_cell.length_c   1.000
_cell.angle_alpha   90.00
_cell.angle_beta   90.00
_cell.angle_gamma   90.00
#
_symmetry.space_group_name_H-M   'P 1'
#
loop_
_entity.id
_entity.type
_entity.pdbx_description
1 polymer ?
#
loop_
_entity_poly.entity_id
_entity_poly.type
_entity_poly.pdbx_seq_one_letter_code
_entity_poly.pdbx_strand_id
1 'polypeptide(L)'
;MPQKLQHKDLKKQKKSYSGKKKAHTFKVQAIIYYRTQQFLSLCTSRGAVHDFELFKRNLNPIPKGAFIHADEGYQGIYAMYPNSSLPLKAKRCCKLDSELKVYN
;
A
#
# COMPACT_ATOMS: atom_id res chain seq x y z
N MET A 1 16.14 -16.10 15.10
CA MET A 1 14.70 -16.42 15.21
C MET A 1 13.94 -15.16 15.59
N PRO A 2 12.84 -14.77 14.93
CA PRO A 2 12.11 -13.57 15.34
C PRO A 2 11.45 -13.84 16.69
N GLN A 3 11.82 -13.06 17.70
CA GLN A 3 11.23 -13.14 19.03
C GLN A 3 9.76 -12.70 18.94
N LYS A 4 8.84 -13.60 19.30
CA LYS A 4 7.41 -13.28 19.42
C LYS A 4 7.21 -12.39 20.63
N LEU A 5 7.09 -11.08 20.41
CA LEU A 5 6.68 -10.12 21.43
C LEU A 5 5.22 -10.42 21.81
N GLN A 6 5.00 -11.19 22.88
CA GLN A 6 3.66 -11.53 23.34
C GLN A 6 3.09 -10.41 24.21
N HIS A 7 2.37 -9.48 23.57
CA HIS A 7 1.59 -8.46 24.26
C HIS A 7 0.23 -9.05 24.70
N LYS A 8 -0.02 -9.14 26.00
CA LYS A 8 -1.14 -9.85 26.67
C LYS A 8 -2.50 -9.11 26.66
N ASP A 9 -2.72 -8.13 25.77
CA ASP A 9 -4.00 -7.39 25.70
C ASP A 9 -4.94 -7.93 24.60
N LEU A 10 -5.84 -8.86 24.98
CA LEU A 10 -6.82 -9.52 24.07
C LEU A 10 -7.72 -8.54 23.28
N LYS A 11 -8.10 -7.40 23.87
CA LYS A 11 -8.90 -6.35 23.17
C LYS A 11 -8.09 -5.61 22.10
N LYS A 12 -6.79 -5.37 22.32
CA LYS A 12 -5.90 -4.72 21.33
C LYS A 12 -5.52 -5.69 20.21
N GLN A 13 -5.38 -6.98 20.52
CA GLN A 13 -5.16 -8.04 19.53
C GLN A 13 -6.19 -7.99 18.39
N LYS A 14 -7.50 -7.91 18.70
CA LYS A 14 -8.55 -7.87 17.67
C LYS A 14 -8.40 -6.73 16.66
N LYS A 15 -7.89 -5.55 17.08
CA LYS A 15 -7.79 -4.36 16.21
C LYS A 15 -6.76 -4.49 15.09
N SER A 16 -5.72 -5.31 15.28
CA SER A 16 -4.65 -5.51 14.29
C SER A 16 -4.64 -6.93 13.72
N TYR A 17 -5.58 -7.78 14.11
CA TYR A 17 -5.67 -9.16 13.63
C TYR A 17 -6.25 -9.19 12.21
N SER A 18 -5.58 -9.88 11.29
CA SER A 18 -6.07 -10.11 9.94
C SER A 18 -6.62 -11.51 9.82
N GLY A 19 -7.93 -11.64 9.53
CA GLY A 19 -8.56 -12.94 9.28
C GLY A 19 -7.94 -13.69 8.10
N LYS A 20 -7.54 -12.97 7.05
CA LYS A 20 -6.91 -13.56 5.85
C LYS A 20 -5.54 -14.18 6.15
N LYS A 21 -4.73 -13.52 6.98
CA LYS A 21 -3.38 -13.99 7.35
C LYS A 21 -3.37 -14.84 8.64
N LYS A 22 -4.51 -14.90 9.35
CA LYS A 22 -4.66 -15.55 10.67
C LYS A 22 -3.63 -15.09 11.71
N ALA A 23 -3.17 -13.84 11.60
CA ALA A 23 -2.11 -13.27 12.45
C ALA A 23 -2.31 -11.76 12.66
N HIS A 24 -1.61 -11.20 13.65
CA HIS A 24 -1.50 -9.75 13.78
C HIS A 24 -0.63 -9.18 12.68
N THR A 25 -1.14 -8.15 12.02
CA THR A 25 -0.48 -7.53 10.89
C THR A 25 -0.39 -6.03 11.11
N PHE A 26 0.77 -5.50 10.76
CA PHE A 26 0.99 -4.08 10.60
C PHE A 26 1.26 -3.81 9.13
N LYS A 27 0.77 -2.68 8.65
CA LYS A 27 1.07 -2.17 7.32
C LYS A 27 2.08 -1.05 7.47
N VAL A 28 3.02 -1.05 6.55
CA VAL A 28 4.01 0.01 6.42
C VAL A 28 3.87 0.51 4.99
N GLN A 29 3.70 1.81 4.86
CA GLN A 29 3.72 2.53 3.59
C GLN A 29 5.01 3.35 3.56
N ALA A 30 5.79 3.16 2.50
CA ALA A 30 6.97 3.96 2.22
C ALA A 30 6.75 4.73 0.92
N ILE A 31 7.04 6.02 0.93
CA ILE A 31 7.10 6.85 -0.27
C ILE A 31 8.57 7.11 -0.53
N ILE A 32 9.07 6.70 -1.69
CA ILE A 32 10.48 6.74 -2.04
C ILE A 32 10.64 7.57 -3.31
N TYR A 33 11.63 8.46 -3.33
CA TYR A 33 11.97 9.19 -4.54
C TYR A 33 12.76 8.29 -5.50
N TYR A 34 12.23 8.07 -6.71
CA TYR A 34 12.76 7.05 -7.61
C TYR A 34 14.23 7.23 -8.03
N ARG A 35 14.73 8.48 -8.15
CA ARG A 35 16.12 8.72 -8.58
C ARG A 35 17.13 8.57 -7.45
N THR A 36 16.84 9.19 -6.30
CA THR A 36 17.77 9.24 -5.15
C THR A 36 17.56 8.10 -4.18
N GLN A 37 16.49 7.31 -4.34
CA GLN A 37 16.07 6.25 -3.43
C GLN A 37 15.86 6.74 -1.98
N GLN A 38 15.66 8.04 -1.79
CA GLN A 38 15.42 8.62 -0.47
C GLN A 38 13.99 8.36 -0.01
N PHE A 39 13.84 8.01 1.27
CA PHE A 39 12.55 7.91 1.93
C PHE A 39 11.99 9.32 2.14
N LEU A 40 10.90 9.64 1.44
CA LEU A 40 10.15 10.90 1.61
C LEU A 40 9.13 10.79 2.74
N SER A 41 8.57 9.60 2.94
CA SER A 41 7.60 9.34 3.99
C SER A 41 7.61 7.88 4.39
N LEU A 42 7.43 7.63 5.69
CA LEU A 42 7.22 6.30 6.25
C LEU A 42 6.04 6.35 7.21
N CYS A 43 4.99 5.61 6.88
CA CYS A 43 3.76 5.59 7.65
C CYS A 43 3.44 4.16 8.07
N THR A 44 2.94 4.01 9.29
CA THR A 44 2.53 2.69 9.80
C THR A 44 1.07 2.68 10.22
N SER A 45 0.39 1.58 9.97
CA SER A 45 -0.98 1.39 10.46
C SER A 45 -1.24 -0.05 10.88
N ARG A 46 -2.39 -0.24 11.53
CA ARG A 46 -2.96 -1.58 11.73
C ARG A 46 -3.26 -2.20 10.36
N GLY A 47 -3.06 -3.50 10.22
CA GLY A 47 -3.26 -4.20 8.94
C GLY A 47 -4.70 -4.23 8.43
N ALA A 48 -5.68 -3.88 9.27
CA ALA A 48 -7.09 -3.72 8.88
C ALA A 48 -7.37 -2.46 8.05
N VAL A 49 -6.46 -1.47 8.04
CA VAL A 49 -6.62 -0.25 7.25
C VAL A 49 -6.28 -0.53 5.79
N HIS A 50 -7.06 0.01 4.86
CA HIS A 50 -6.80 -0.10 3.42
C HIS A 50 -5.60 0.77 3.01
N ASP A 51 -4.83 0.33 2.02
CA ASP A 51 -3.56 0.98 1.64
C ASP A 51 -3.79 2.41 1.13
N PHE A 52 -4.83 2.61 0.32
CA PHE A 52 -5.19 3.95 -0.16
C PHE A 52 -5.73 4.88 0.94
N GLU A 53 -6.38 4.33 1.97
CA GLU A 53 -6.82 5.11 3.13
C GLU A 53 -5.62 5.58 3.95
N LEU A 54 -4.60 4.73 4.09
CA LEU A 54 -3.35 5.10 4.74
C LEU A 54 -2.63 6.21 3.96
N PHE A 55 -2.61 6.12 2.63
CA PHE A 55 -2.08 7.15 1.74
C PHE A 55 -2.76 8.50 1.93
N LYS A 56 -4.10 8.53 1.89
CA LYS A 56 -4.90 9.76 2.02
C LYS A 56 -4.63 10.50 3.32
N ARG A 57 -4.39 9.78 4.42
CA ARG A 57 -4.09 10.36 5.73
C ARG A 57 -2.70 10.99 5.80
N ASN A 58 -1.78 10.59 4.91
CA ASN A 58 -0.36 10.96 4.97
C ASN A 58 0.12 11.66 3.68
N LEU A 59 -0.76 12.41 3.01
CA LEU A 59 -0.49 13.10 1.74
C LEU A 59 0.58 14.21 1.80
N ASN A 60 0.94 14.65 3.01
CA ASN A 60 1.67 15.90 3.24
C ASN A 60 3.05 16.08 2.55
N PRO A 61 3.81 15.05 2.14
CA PRO A 61 5.09 15.28 1.47
C PRO A 61 5.01 15.35 -0.06
N ILE A 62 3.87 15.06 -0.71
CA ILE A 62 3.81 14.89 -2.17
C ILE A 62 3.12 16.09 -2.85
N PRO A 63 3.80 16.79 -3.79
CA PRO A 63 3.18 17.81 -4.62
C PRO A 63 2.08 17.22 -5.52
N LYS A 64 0.92 17.90 -5.66
CA LYS A 64 -0.23 17.43 -6.47
C LYS A 64 0.08 17.13 -7.94
N GLY A 65 1.14 17.73 -8.49
CA GLY A 65 1.60 17.48 -9.87
C GLY A 65 2.64 16.36 -10.00
N ALA A 66 3.06 15.74 -8.90
CA ALA A 66 4.09 14.70 -8.92
C ALA A 66 3.61 13.44 -9.66
N PHE A 67 4.56 12.80 -10.34
CA PHE A 67 4.32 11.48 -10.91
C PHE A 67 4.39 10.42 -9.81
N ILE A 68 3.32 9.62 -9.67
CA ILE A 68 3.26 8.55 -8.66
C ILE A 68 3.19 7.20 -9.34
N HIS A 69 4.17 6.34 -9.05
CA HIS A 69 4.10 4.92 -9.38
C HIS A 69 3.70 4.15 -8.11
N ALA A 70 2.58 3.43 -8.15
CA ALA A 70 2.01 2.75 -6.98
C ALA A 70 1.41 1.39 -7.35
N ASP A 71 1.15 0.54 -6.35
CA ASP A 71 0.55 -0.78 -6.54
C ASP A 71 -0.98 -0.73 -6.75
N GLU A 72 -1.58 -1.87 -7.13
CA GLU A 72 -3.04 -1.97 -7.34
C GLU A 72 -3.88 -1.57 -6.11
N GLY A 73 -3.32 -1.61 -4.90
CA GLY A 73 -3.98 -1.21 -3.66
C GLY A 73 -4.30 0.28 -3.57
N TYR A 74 -3.82 1.08 -4.53
CA TYR A 74 -4.08 2.52 -4.65
C TYR A 74 -5.11 2.82 -5.75
N GLN A 75 -5.98 1.87 -6.08
CA GLN A 75 -7.05 2.08 -7.05
C GLN A 75 -7.87 3.34 -6.72
N GLY A 76 -7.96 4.26 -7.68
CA GLY A 76 -8.59 5.57 -7.51
C GLY A 76 -7.64 6.74 -7.23
N ILE A 77 -6.33 6.50 -7.17
CA ILE A 77 -5.31 7.55 -6.97
C ILE A 77 -5.33 8.64 -8.06
N TYR A 78 -5.77 8.31 -9.28
CA TYR A 78 -5.92 9.25 -10.41
C TYR A 78 -6.77 10.49 -10.08
N ALA A 79 -7.73 10.37 -9.15
CA ALA A 79 -8.55 11.50 -8.72
C ALA A 79 -7.76 12.58 -7.95
N MET A 80 -6.65 12.20 -7.30
CA MET A 80 -5.78 13.11 -6.56
C MET A 80 -4.49 13.42 -7.33
N TYR A 81 -3.97 12.43 -8.05
CA TYR A 81 -2.73 12.52 -8.83
C TYR A 81 -3.01 11.99 -10.24
N PRO A 82 -3.44 12.84 -11.18
CA PRO A 82 -3.74 12.43 -12.56
C PRO A 82 -2.52 11.79 -13.24
N ASN A 83 -1.33 12.28 -12.90
CA ASN A 83 -0.05 11.75 -13.37
C ASN A 83 0.39 10.53 -12.55
N SER A 84 -0.45 9.52 -12.41
CA SER A 84 -0.08 8.28 -11.70
C SER A 84 0.00 7.10 -12.65
N SER A 85 0.73 6.06 -12.24
CA SER A 85 0.83 4.79 -12.94
C SER A 85 0.55 3.68 -11.95
N LEU A 86 -0.46 2.87 -12.26
CA LEU A 86 -0.78 1.64 -11.55
C LEU A 86 -0.59 0.44 -12.49
N PRO A 87 -0.21 -0.73 -11.98
CA PRO A 87 -0.22 -1.97 -12.74
C PRO A 87 -1.60 -2.25 -13.36
N LEU A 88 -1.58 -2.81 -14.56
CA LEU A 88 -2.77 -3.20 -15.29
C LEU A 88 -3.29 -4.54 -14.77
N LYS A 89 -4.57 -4.57 -14.46
CA LYS A 89 -5.28 -5.75 -13.96
C LYS A 89 -6.09 -6.41 -15.05
N ALA A 90 -6.01 -7.74 -15.14
CA ALA A 90 -6.89 -8.50 -16.01
C ALA A 90 -8.36 -8.40 -15.53
N LYS A 91 -9.29 -8.37 -16.48
CA LYS A 91 -10.71 -8.53 -16.17
C LYS A 91 -10.97 -9.93 -15.61
N ARG A 92 -12.02 -10.06 -14.79
CA ARG A 92 -12.43 -11.36 -14.23
C ARG A 92 -12.65 -12.37 -15.37
N CYS A 93 -12.10 -13.57 -15.22
CA CYS A 93 -12.12 -14.64 -16.22
C CYS A 93 -11.32 -14.37 -17.51
N CYS A 94 -10.52 -13.30 -17.57
CA CYS A 94 -9.63 -13.01 -18.69
C CYS A 94 -8.17 -13.17 -18.27
N LYS A 95 -7.29 -13.54 -19.21
CA LYS A 95 -5.84 -13.50 -19.01
C LYS A 95 -5.34 -12.09 -19.33
N LEU A 96 -4.37 -11.60 -18.57
CA LEU A 96 -3.65 -10.39 -18.97
C LEU A 96 -2.81 -10.74 -20.20
N ASP A 97 -2.88 -9.87 -21.21
CA ASP A 97 -2.07 -10.01 -22.42
C ASP A 97 -0.57 -10.06 -22.07
N SER A 98 0.21 -10.80 -22.86
CA SER A 98 1.65 -10.96 -22.64
C SER A 98 2.40 -9.63 -22.64
N GLU A 99 2.02 -8.68 -23.49
CA GLU A 99 2.68 -7.37 -23.58
C GLU A 99 2.40 -6.53 -22.33
N LEU A 100 1.17 -6.58 -21.83
CA LEU A 100 0.75 -5.88 -20.61
C LEU A 100 1.40 -6.47 -19.35
N LYS A 101 1.82 -7.74 -19.38
CA LYS A 101 2.64 -8.33 -18.30
C LYS A 101 4.07 -7.81 -18.30
N VAL A 102 4.62 -7.46 -19.46
CA VAL A 102 5.96 -6.86 -19.56
C VAL A 102 5.94 -5.39 -19.11
N TYR A 103 4.81 -4.72 -19.32
CA TYR A 103 4.60 -3.35 -18.85
C TYR A 103 4.53 -3.22 -17.31
N ASN A 104 4.01 -4.25 -16.63
CA ASN A 104 3.87 -4.29 -15.17
C ASN A 104 5.17 -4.71 -14.48
#